data_AF-A0A1M4VX52-F1
#
_entry.id   AF-A0A1M4VX52-F1
#
_cell.length_a   1.000
_cell.length_b   1.000
_cell.length_c   1.000
_cell.angle_alpha   90.00
_cell.angle_beta   90.00
_cell.angle_gamma   90.00
#
_symmetry.space_group_name_H-M   'P 1'
#
loop_
_entity.id
_entity.type
_entity.pdbx_description
1 polymer ?
#
loop_
_entity_poly.entity_id
_entity_poly.type
_entity_poly.pdbx_seq_one_letter_code
_entity_poly.pdbx_strand_id
1 'polypeptide(L)'
;MNLFLIANYHINMKKYIFLLLAFLSCSGNSKKMENQNFHFEYWTGEDHYNSGDSIFTRNYEANDQLKKSDSTRKVALSKEEVIKIINEINNSSISDLPDDFSCSILPISDPQFIHFKINNDNKFKEILFSYSRSNPILNCAKAERIINFSKVVDSIIYNKKSIRDLPPTNLYYE
;
A
#
# COMPACT_ATOMS: atom_id res chain seq x y z
N MET A 1 -27.43 -44.17 -43.96
CA MET A 1 -27.97 -43.11 -43.09
C MET A 1 -26.87 -42.64 -42.15
N ASN A 2 -26.35 -41.43 -42.40
CA ASN A 2 -25.67 -40.49 -41.50
C ASN A 2 -24.37 -40.87 -40.74
N LEU A 3 -23.29 -41.23 -41.46
CA LEU A 3 -21.91 -41.06 -40.94
C LEU A 3 -21.26 -39.73 -41.35
N PHE A 4 -21.71 -39.10 -42.45
CA PHE A 4 -21.18 -37.82 -42.93
C PHE A 4 -21.64 -36.59 -42.12
N LEU A 5 -22.75 -36.69 -41.37
CA LEU A 5 -23.27 -35.58 -40.57
C LEU A 5 -22.51 -35.37 -39.25
N ILE A 6 -21.91 -36.43 -38.68
CA ILE A 6 -21.21 -36.35 -37.39
C ILE A 6 -19.81 -35.71 -37.55
N ALA A 7 -19.13 -35.98 -38.66
CA ALA A 7 -17.80 -35.43 -38.93
C ALA A 7 -17.81 -33.90 -39.13
N ASN A 8 -18.85 -33.36 -39.78
CA ASN A 8 -18.98 -31.92 -39.98
C ASN A 8 -19.34 -31.15 -38.70
N TYR A 9 -19.97 -31.80 -37.71
CA TYR A 9 -20.29 -31.16 -36.43
C TYR A 9 -19.04 -30.94 -35.57
N HIS A 10 -18.12 -31.92 -35.55
CA HIS A 10 -16.88 -31.83 -34.77
C HIS A 10 -15.88 -30.79 -35.32
N ILE A 11 -15.81 -30.62 -36.64
CA ILE A 11 -14.92 -29.63 -37.26
C ILE A 11 -15.42 -28.21 -37.00
N ASN A 12 -16.73 -27.99 -37.05
CA ASN A 12 -17.31 -26.68 -36.76
C ASN A 12 -17.24 -26.33 -35.27
N MET A 13 -17.46 -27.28 -34.35
CA MET A 13 -17.39 -27.02 -32.91
C MET A 13 -15.98 -26.62 -32.43
N LYS A 14 -14.91 -27.16 -33.05
CA LYS A 14 -13.52 -26.78 -32.74
C LYS A 14 -13.19 -25.34 -33.15
N LYS A 15 -13.79 -24.83 -34.23
CA LYS A 15 -13.60 -23.43 -34.66
C LYS A 15 -14.24 -22.44 -33.68
N TYR A 16 -15.39 -22.77 -33.11
CA TYR A 16 -16.04 -21.92 -32.10
C TYR A 16 -15.30 -21.90 -30.76
N ILE A 17 -14.67 -23.01 -30.36
CA ILE A 17 -13.83 -23.08 -29.15
C ILE A 17 -12.58 -22.20 -29.29
N PHE A 18 -11.94 -22.17 -30.47
CA PHE A 18 -10.80 -21.30 -30.73
C PHE A 18 -11.18 -19.81 -30.75
N LEU A 19 -12.39 -19.47 -31.23
CA LEU A 19 -12.90 -18.10 -31.20
C LEU A 19 -13.23 -17.65 -29.76
N LEU A 20 -13.74 -18.55 -28.91
CA LEU A 20 -14.04 -18.28 -27.50
C LEU A 20 -12.79 -18.06 -26.64
N LEU A 21 -11.67 -18.76 -26.94
CA LEU A 21 -10.40 -18.57 -26.25
C LEU A 21 -9.70 -17.24 -26.61
N ALA A 22 -9.97 -16.69 -27.80
CA ALA A 22 -9.43 -15.38 -28.19
C ALA A 22 -10.06 -14.22 -27.40
N PHE A 23 -11.31 -14.35 -26.95
CA PHE A 23 -11.97 -13.33 -26.12
C PHE A 23 -11.52 -13.34 -24.65
N LEU A 24 -10.87 -14.41 -24.18
CA LEU A 24 -10.28 -14.47 -22.83
C LEU A 24 -8.87 -13.86 -22.75
N SER A 25 -8.29 -13.44 -23.89
CA SER A 25 -6.96 -12.83 -23.95
C SER A 25 -6.99 -11.30 -23.87
N CYS A 26 -8.15 -10.68 -23.66
CA CYS A 26 -8.22 -9.34 -23.07
C CYS A 26 -7.93 -9.47 -21.57
N SER A 27 -6.68 -9.77 -21.20
CA SER A 27 -6.20 -9.35 -19.88
C SER A 27 -6.37 -7.84 -19.86
N GLY A 28 -7.19 -7.39 -18.91
CA GLY A 28 -7.59 -6.01 -18.81
C GLY A 28 -6.36 -5.13 -18.88
N ASN A 29 -6.32 -4.26 -19.89
CA ASN A 29 -5.70 -2.97 -19.71
C ASN A 29 -6.48 -2.27 -18.58
N SER A 30 -6.27 -2.68 -17.33
CA SER A 30 -6.45 -1.77 -16.22
C SER A 30 -5.35 -0.74 -16.40
N LYS A 31 -5.57 0.23 -17.29
CA LYS A 31 -5.16 1.58 -16.98
C LYS A 31 -5.89 1.90 -15.69
N LYS A 32 -5.33 1.47 -14.54
CA LYS A 32 -5.58 2.17 -13.29
C LYS A 32 -5.09 3.57 -13.62
N MET A 33 -6.06 4.43 -13.93
CA MET A 33 -5.81 5.84 -14.19
C MET A 33 -4.91 6.29 -13.06
N GLU A 34 -3.72 6.74 -13.44
CA GLU A 34 -2.89 7.59 -12.61
C GLU A 34 -3.75 8.83 -12.37
N ASN A 35 -4.59 8.76 -11.35
CA ASN A 35 -5.52 9.81 -11.04
C ASN A 35 -4.67 10.99 -10.60
N GLN A 36 -4.64 12.05 -11.40
CA GLN A 36 -3.74 13.19 -11.18
C GLN A 36 -4.03 13.92 -9.85
N ASN A 37 -5.18 13.65 -9.23
CA ASN A 37 -5.57 14.16 -7.93
C ASN A 37 -5.36 13.15 -6.78
N PHE A 38 -4.78 11.98 -7.06
CA PHE A 38 -4.53 10.99 -6.02
C PHE A 38 -3.27 11.33 -5.25
N HIS A 39 -3.41 11.45 -3.94
CA HIS A 39 -2.33 11.75 -3.03
C HIS A 39 -2.43 10.86 -1.79
N PHE A 40 -1.31 10.27 -1.41
CA PHE A 40 -1.19 9.36 -0.28
C PHE A 40 0.03 9.74 0.54
N GLU A 41 -0.18 9.86 1.85
CA GLU A 41 0.91 10.01 2.80
C GLU A 41 0.82 8.92 3.87
N TYR A 42 1.98 8.46 4.29
CA TYR A 42 2.15 7.34 5.22
C TYR A 42 3.23 7.68 6.24
N TRP A 43 2.90 7.57 7.53
CA TRP A 43 3.86 7.77 8.62
C TRP A 43 3.87 6.59 9.58
N THR A 44 5.07 6.24 10.00
CA THR A 44 5.35 5.30 11.08
C THR A 44 6.44 5.88 11.96
N GLY A 45 6.04 6.62 13.01
CA GLY A 45 6.96 7.33 13.89
C GLY A 45 7.85 8.31 13.14
N GLU A 46 9.09 7.88 12.88
CA GLU A 46 10.21 8.65 12.38
C GLU A 46 10.32 8.63 10.84
N ASP A 47 9.64 7.67 10.22
CA ASP A 47 9.62 7.46 8.78
C ASP A 47 8.31 8.01 8.18
N HIS A 48 8.44 8.68 7.04
CA HIS A 48 7.35 9.29 6.30
C HIS A 48 7.50 9.01 4.80
N TYR A 49 6.41 8.75 4.11
CA TYR A 49 6.36 8.72 2.66
C TYR A 49 5.22 9.59 2.14
N ASN A 50 5.50 10.38 1.09
CA ASN A 50 4.52 11.22 0.41
C ASN A 50 4.49 10.87 -1.08
N SER A 51 3.33 10.51 -1.61
CA SER A 51 3.19 10.10 -3.01
C SER A 51 3.16 11.29 -3.98
N GLY A 52 2.80 12.49 -3.51
CA GLY A 52 2.74 13.70 -4.33
C GLY A 52 4.11 14.14 -4.84
N ASP A 53 5.15 14.00 -4.02
CA ASP A 53 6.55 14.17 -4.44
C ASP A 53 7.30 12.84 -4.65
N SER A 54 6.67 11.71 -4.30
CA SER A 54 7.25 10.37 -4.33
C SER A 54 8.48 10.22 -3.43
N ILE A 55 8.55 10.97 -2.32
CA ILE A 55 9.71 10.99 -1.42
C ILE A 55 9.41 10.22 -0.13
N PHE A 56 10.26 9.23 0.14
CA PHE A 56 10.45 8.68 1.48
C PHE A 56 11.41 9.58 2.27
N THR A 57 11.11 9.80 3.54
CA THR A 57 11.87 10.62 4.47
C THR A 57 12.06 9.85 5.77
N ARG A 58 13.31 9.67 6.21
CA ARG A 58 13.65 9.20 7.56
C ARG A 58 14.24 10.34 8.37
N ASN A 59 13.74 10.52 9.58
CA ASN A 59 14.29 11.48 10.53
C ASN A 59 15.18 10.79 11.57
N TYR A 60 16.18 11.53 12.02
CA TYR A 60 17.16 11.16 13.03
C TYR A 60 17.20 12.28 14.08
N GLU A 61 17.69 11.95 15.27
CA GLU A 61 17.93 12.94 16.31
C GLU A 61 19.04 13.89 15.85
N ALA A 62 18.78 15.20 15.93
CA ALA A 62 19.81 16.19 15.70
C ALA A 62 20.69 16.27 16.96
N ASN A 63 21.94 15.80 16.86
CA ASN A 63 22.94 16.01 17.90
C ASN A 63 23.96 17.08 17.47
N ASP A 64 24.80 17.54 18.39
CA ASP A 64 25.77 18.62 18.13
C ASP A 64 26.75 18.33 16.97
N GLN A 65 26.86 17.06 16.53
CA GLN A 65 27.71 16.65 15.42
C GLN A 65 26.97 16.56 14.08
N LEU A 66 25.65 16.46 14.08
CA LEU A 66 24.79 16.40 12.90
C LEU A 66 24.07 17.73 12.71
N LYS A 67 24.37 18.43 11.60
CA LYS A 67 23.57 19.60 11.21
C LYS A 67 22.11 19.18 10.99
N LYS A 68 21.16 20.08 11.24
CA LYS A 68 19.72 19.85 11.02
C LYS A 68 19.36 19.42 9.59
N SER A 69 20.20 19.72 8.60
CA SER A 69 20.04 19.22 7.22
C SER A 69 20.44 17.74 7.06
N ASP A 70 21.28 17.23 7.96
CA ASP A 70 21.76 15.85 7.97
C ASP A 70 20.91 14.91 8.85
N SER A 71 20.07 15.48 9.72
CA SER A 71 19.11 14.73 10.53
C SER A 71 17.89 14.23 9.75
N THR A 72 17.82 14.52 8.44
CA THR A 72 16.74 14.05 7.56
C THR A 72 17.34 13.44 6.30
N ARG A 73 16.98 12.20 5.99
CA ARG A 73 17.37 11.52 4.75
C ARG A 73 16.16 11.34 3.86
N LYS A 74 16.29 11.76 2.60
CA LYS A 74 15.23 11.70 1.60
C LYS A 74 15.62 10.75 0.48
N VAL A 75 14.69 9.87 0.09
CA VAL A 75 14.89 8.90 -0.98
C VAL A 75 13.66 8.89 -1.87
N ALA A 76 13.85 9.14 -3.17
CA ALA A 76 12.75 9.08 -4.13
C ALA A 76 12.40 7.63 -4.48
N LEU A 77 11.12 7.30 -4.48
CA LEU A 77 10.61 6.05 -5.02
C LEU A 77 10.52 6.13 -6.56
N SER A 78 10.64 4.98 -7.23
CA SER A 78 10.42 4.88 -8.67
C SER A 78 8.93 4.89 -8.98
N LYS A 79 8.57 5.28 -10.21
CA LYS A 79 7.16 5.30 -10.64
C LYS A 79 6.48 3.95 -10.44
N GLU A 80 7.20 2.86 -10.69
CA GLU A 80 6.69 1.49 -10.51
C GLU A 80 6.40 1.17 -9.04
N GLU A 81 7.23 1.65 -8.11
CA GLU A 81 7.01 1.53 -6.66
C GLU A 81 5.78 2.33 -6.24
N VAL A 82 5.63 3.57 -6.73
CA VAL A 82 4.46 4.43 -6.48
C VAL A 82 3.17 3.77 -7.00
N ILE A 83 3.18 3.27 -8.24
CA ILE A 83 2.02 2.60 -8.84
C ILE A 83 1.61 1.37 -8.02
N LYS A 84 2.57 0.60 -7.49
CA LYS A 84 2.26 -0.53 -6.60
C LYS A 84 1.51 -0.06 -5.35
N ILE A 85 1.98 1.00 -4.68
CA ILE A 85 1.32 1.55 -3.48
C ILE A 85 -0.11 2.01 -3.81
N ILE A 86 -0.28 2.77 -4.89
CA ILE A 86 -1.60 3.23 -5.36
C ILE A 86 -2.53 2.04 -5.65
N ASN A 87 -1.98 0.99 -6.26
CA ASN A 87 -2.74 -0.20 -6.58
C ASN A 87 -3.26 -0.88 -5.31
N GLU A 88 -2.42 -1.01 -4.30
CA GLU A 88 -2.77 -1.61 -3.01
C GLU A 88 -3.82 -0.78 -2.25
N ILE A 89 -3.72 0.55 -2.26
CA ILE A 89 -4.74 1.43 -1.64
C ILE A 89 -6.11 1.20 -2.26
N ASN A 90 -6.16 1.19 -3.59
CA ASN A 90 -7.41 0.96 -4.32
C ASN A 90 -7.99 -0.45 -4.09
N ASN A 91 -7.18 -1.42 -3.65
CA ASN A 91 -7.59 -2.81 -3.43
C ASN A 91 -7.90 -3.13 -1.95
N SER A 92 -7.32 -2.38 -0.99
CA SER A 92 -7.37 -2.70 0.46
C SER A 92 -8.66 -2.27 1.16
N SER A 93 -9.54 -1.56 0.45
CA SER A 93 -10.77 -0.95 0.98
C SER A 93 -10.51 -0.07 2.22
N ILE A 94 -9.28 0.41 2.40
CA ILE A 94 -8.85 1.17 3.59
C ILE A 94 -9.57 2.52 3.69
N SER A 95 -10.01 3.06 2.55
CA SER A 95 -10.89 4.22 2.45
C SER A 95 -12.19 4.08 3.25
N ASP A 96 -12.65 2.85 3.49
CA ASP A 96 -13.94 2.56 4.11
C ASP A 96 -13.85 2.44 5.65
N LEU A 97 -12.63 2.51 6.20
CA LEU A 97 -12.43 2.54 7.65
C LEU A 97 -12.88 3.89 8.23
N PRO A 98 -13.24 3.99 9.52
CA PRO A 98 -13.47 5.29 10.16
C PRO A 98 -12.16 6.11 10.25
N ASP A 99 -12.27 7.45 10.35
CA ASP A 99 -11.10 8.34 10.42
C ASP A 99 -10.27 8.14 11.70
N ASP A 100 -10.95 7.85 12.80
CA ASP A 100 -10.33 7.50 14.08
C ASP A 100 -11.01 6.25 14.63
N PHE A 101 -10.22 5.29 15.07
CA PHE A 101 -10.68 4.19 15.89
C PHE A 101 -9.56 3.62 16.76
N SER A 102 -9.91 3.31 18.01
CA SER A 102 -9.04 2.55 18.91
C SER A 102 -9.55 1.12 19.04
N CYS A 103 -8.62 0.16 19.01
CA CYS A 103 -8.89 -1.24 19.33
C CYS A 103 -8.36 -1.64 20.71
N SER A 104 -7.84 -0.68 21.49
CA SER A 104 -7.27 -0.92 22.82
C SER A 104 -8.33 -0.69 23.90
N ILE A 105 -8.50 -1.68 24.78
CA ILE A 105 -9.41 -1.63 25.94
C ILE A 105 -8.66 -1.09 27.19
N LEU A 106 -7.34 -1.03 27.13
CA LEU A 106 -6.44 -0.65 28.22
C LEU A 106 -5.46 0.44 27.76
N PRO A 107 -4.82 1.16 28.70
CA PRO A 107 -3.72 2.06 28.39
C PRO A 107 -2.64 1.33 27.58
N ILE A 108 -2.23 1.92 26.47
CA ILE A 108 -1.22 1.35 25.58
C ILE A 108 0.15 1.66 26.17
N SER A 109 0.82 0.65 26.73
CA SER A 109 2.26 0.72 27.01
C SER A 109 3.02 0.56 25.69
N ASP A 110 3.99 1.44 25.41
CA ASP A 110 4.79 1.46 24.18
C ASP A 110 3.93 1.54 22.90
N PRO A 111 3.27 2.70 22.67
CA PRO A 111 2.40 2.88 21.51
C PRO A 111 3.22 2.97 20.22
N GLN A 112 2.78 2.20 19.24
CA GLN A 112 3.19 2.31 17.85
C GLN A 112 2.09 3.05 17.10
N PHE A 113 2.48 3.96 16.21
CA PHE A 113 1.53 4.78 15.44
C PHE A 113 1.67 4.49 13.95
N ILE A 114 0.53 4.26 13.31
CA ILE A 114 0.38 4.22 11.86
C ILE A 114 -0.57 5.34 11.50
N HIS A 115 -0.14 6.20 10.58
CA HIS A 115 -0.95 7.30 10.09
C HIS A 115 -1.00 7.25 8.56
N PHE A 116 -2.21 7.34 8.01
CA PHE A 116 -2.44 7.47 6.59
C PHE A 116 -3.22 8.74 6.29
N LYS A 117 -2.84 9.44 5.22
CA LYS A 117 -3.71 10.41 4.55
C LYS A 117 -3.92 9.96 3.11
N ILE A 118 -5.18 9.94 2.68
CA ILE A 118 -5.56 9.62 1.30
C ILE A 118 -6.43 10.77 0.81
N ASN A 119 -6.04 11.36 -0.31
CA ASN A 119 -6.87 12.28 -1.07
C ASN A 119 -7.12 11.66 -2.44
N ASN A 120 -8.38 11.50 -2.81
CA ASN A 120 -8.80 10.97 -4.09
C ASN A 120 -9.99 11.77 -4.61
N ASP A 121 -9.76 12.62 -5.62
CA ASP A 121 -10.79 13.48 -6.22
C ASP A 121 -11.62 14.29 -5.19
N ASN A 122 -10.92 15.01 -4.30
CA ASN A 122 -11.49 15.83 -3.22
C ASN A 122 -12.15 15.03 -2.09
N LYS A 123 -12.07 13.70 -2.10
CA LYS A 123 -12.39 12.89 -0.92
C LYS A 123 -11.12 12.74 -0.10
N PHE A 124 -11.07 13.47 1.01
CA PHE A 124 -10.02 13.36 2.00
C PHE A 124 -10.36 12.30 3.05
N LYS A 125 -9.36 11.50 3.40
CA LYS A 125 -9.41 10.48 4.44
C LYS A 125 -8.14 10.56 5.25
N GLU A 126 -8.27 10.67 6.57
CA GLU A 126 -7.16 10.60 7.51
C GLU A 126 -7.44 9.46 8.47
N ILE A 127 -6.49 8.56 8.63
CA ILE A 127 -6.61 7.40 9.51
C ILE A 127 -5.43 7.40 10.45
N LEU A 128 -5.68 7.64 11.73
CA LEU A 128 -4.70 7.50 12.79
C LEU A 128 -4.98 6.22 13.58
N PHE A 129 -3.99 5.35 13.66
CA PHE A 129 -4.11 4.07 14.37
C PHE A 129 -2.94 3.88 15.31
N SER A 130 -3.23 3.69 16.60
CA SER A 130 -2.23 3.39 17.63
C SER A 130 -2.42 1.97 18.17
N TYR A 131 -1.33 1.23 18.35
CA TYR A 131 -1.36 -0.12 18.94
C TYR A 131 -0.14 -0.40 19.82
N SER A 132 -0.26 -1.35 20.75
CA SER A 132 0.91 -1.80 21.53
C SER A 132 1.63 -2.91 20.78
N ARG A 133 2.96 -2.84 20.72
CA ARG A 133 3.78 -3.97 20.25
C ARG A 133 3.67 -5.17 21.21
N SER A 134 3.52 -4.88 22.49
CA SER A 134 3.51 -5.85 23.59
C SER A 134 2.14 -6.46 23.85
N ASN A 135 1.06 -5.82 23.38
CA ASN A 135 -0.30 -6.26 23.58
C ASN A 135 -0.98 -6.46 22.21
N PRO A 136 -1.02 -7.70 21.68
CA PRO A 136 -1.60 -7.95 20.37
C PRO A 136 -3.07 -7.51 20.37
N ILE A 137 -3.49 -6.84 19.30
CA ILE A 137 -4.88 -6.40 19.14
C ILE A 137 -5.74 -7.64 18.89
N LEU A 138 -6.14 -8.32 19.96
CA LEU A 138 -6.98 -9.50 19.88
C LEU A 138 -8.38 -9.07 19.36
N ASN A 139 -8.80 -9.67 18.26
CA ASN A 139 -10.16 -9.56 17.69
C ASN A 139 -10.59 -8.18 17.14
N CYS A 140 -9.67 -7.34 16.66
CA CYS A 140 -10.05 -6.11 15.92
C CYS A 140 -9.78 -6.21 14.42
N ALA A 141 -10.80 -6.64 13.66
CA ALA A 141 -10.70 -6.79 12.20
C ALA A 141 -10.26 -5.50 11.48
N LYS A 142 -10.65 -4.32 11.99
CA LYS A 142 -10.23 -3.03 11.42
C LYS A 142 -8.73 -2.79 11.59
N ALA A 143 -8.17 -3.11 12.76
CA ALA A 143 -6.74 -2.98 13.00
C ALA A 143 -5.94 -3.98 12.17
N GLU A 144 -6.40 -5.22 12.06
CA GLU A 144 -5.75 -6.22 11.23
C GLU A 144 -5.64 -5.75 9.77
N ARG A 145 -6.71 -5.15 9.24
CA ARG A 145 -6.70 -4.54 7.89
C ARG A 145 -5.66 -3.43 7.77
N ILE A 146 -5.57 -2.52 8.75
CA ILE A 146 -4.55 -1.46 8.77
C ILE A 146 -3.14 -2.04 8.81
N ILE A 147 -2.87 -2.98 9.72
CA ILE A 147 -1.55 -3.57 9.91
C ILE A 147 -1.12 -4.31 8.64
N ASN A 148 -2.02 -5.10 8.05
CA ASN A 148 -1.72 -5.84 6.83
C ASN A 148 -1.46 -4.89 5.66
N PHE A 149 -2.25 -3.82 5.53
CA PHE A 149 -2.01 -2.80 4.51
C PHE A 149 -0.66 -2.08 4.73
N SER A 150 -0.35 -1.65 5.96
CA SER A 150 0.93 -1.05 6.34
C SER A 150 2.10 -1.96 5.99
N LYS A 151 2.05 -3.26 6.32
CA LYS A 151 3.09 -4.23 5.94
C LYS A 151 3.32 -4.32 4.43
N VAL A 152 2.27 -4.21 3.63
CA VAL A 152 2.39 -4.22 2.16
C VAL A 152 3.09 -2.94 1.69
N VAL A 153 2.67 -1.77 2.18
CA VAL A 153 3.32 -0.48 1.88
C VAL A 153 4.79 -0.51 2.30
N ASP A 154 5.09 -1.01 3.50
CA ASP A 154 6.44 -1.19 4.02
C ASP A 154 7.26 -2.10 3.08
N SER A 155 6.69 -3.22 2.66
CA SER A 155 7.39 -4.14 1.75
C SER A 155 7.72 -3.48 0.40
N ILE A 156 7.00 -2.44 -0.02
CA ILE A 156 7.33 -1.72 -1.25
C ILE A 156 8.44 -0.70 -0.96
N ILE A 157 8.29 0.10 0.08
CA ILE A 157 9.23 1.17 0.45
C ILE A 157 10.58 0.60 0.89
N TYR A 158 10.59 -0.27 1.90
CA TYR A 158 11.83 -0.75 2.54
C TYR A 158 12.57 -1.81 1.72
N ASN A 159 11.96 -2.39 0.69
CA ASN A 159 12.69 -3.25 -0.26
C ASN A 159 13.64 -2.46 -1.16
N LYS A 160 13.46 -1.15 -1.28
CA LYS A 160 14.38 -0.29 -2.04
C LYS A 160 15.75 -0.28 -1.37
N LYS A 161 16.79 -0.68 -2.12
CA LYS A 161 18.16 -0.78 -1.59
C LYS A 161 18.61 0.50 -0.88
N SER A 162 18.39 1.67 -1.47
CA SER A 162 18.79 2.96 -0.90
C SER A 162 18.07 3.34 0.39
N ILE A 163 16.93 2.70 0.71
CA ILE A 163 16.22 2.88 1.99
C ILE A 163 16.71 1.84 3.00
N ARG A 164 16.89 0.58 2.57
CA ARG A 164 17.42 -0.49 3.43
C ARG A 164 18.84 -0.23 3.92
N ASP A 165 19.65 0.43 3.10
CA ASP A 165 21.03 0.77 3.43
C ASP A 165 21.12 2.00 4.37
N LEU A 166 19.98 2.67 4.68
CA LEU A 166 19.94 3.71 5.70
C LEU A 166 20.06 3.09 7.10
N PRO A 167 20.79 3.73 8.03
CA PRO A 167 20.81 3.29 9.41
C PRO A 167 19.40 3.35 10.04
N PRO A 168 19.14 2.53 11.08
CA PRO A 168 17.95 2.69 11.91
C PRO A 168 17.87 4.12 12.46
N THR A 169 16.66 4.61 12.68
CA THR A 169 16.47 5.88 13.39
C THR A 169 16.97 5.75 14.84
N ASN A 170 17.47 6.87 15.37
CA ASN A 170 17.87 7.04 16.77
C ASN A 170 16.92 8.00 17.51
N LEU A 171 15.79 8.38 16.90
CA LEU A 171 14.74 9.08 17.61
C LEU A 171 14.02 8.07 18.49
N TYR A 172 13.93 8.38 19.78
CA TYR A 172 13.11 7.66 20.74
C TYR A 172 12.10 8.65 21.30
N TYR A 173 10.81 8.36 21.14
CA TYR A 173 9.76 9.13 21.79
C TYR A 173 9.68 8.67 23.25
N GLU A 174 10.12 9.52 24.19
CA GLU A 174 9.92 9.35 25.63
C GLU A 174 8.44 9.53 26.04
#